data_AF-A0A257HUW0-F1
#
_entry.id   AF-A0A257HUW0-F1
#
_cell.length_a   1.000
_cell.length_b   1.000
_cell.length_c   1.000
_cell.angle_alpha   90.00
_cell.angle_beta   90.00
_cell.angle_gamma   90.00
#
_symmetry.space_group_name_H-M   'P 1'
#
loop_
_entity.id
_entity.type
_entity.pdbx_description
1 polymer ?
#
loop_
_entity_poly.entity_id
_entity_poly.type
_entity_poly.pdbx_seq_one_letter_code
_entity_poly.pdbx_strand_id
1 'polypeptide(L)'
;MIKIKEIANQLFQLPQTISLIYAFNSTGKTKLSVGYKEITKANNGGKHLGVYYNAYSEDLFVWDNDEPHFNENAKLEVVYSSLNKFHSLLLDTDILEEKLSLYHPRYKFILNLYDDSDREKGIKSITFFVNDETKEAIKISRGEERIFIWCFFLALFDSGSWTEAQNAHFFIDDPVSSMDEHNIFTTAESITKLIDSTYPKKKIILTTHHIGLFSILADRLTKGHKSSKYKEDTAIFLLERNAKGELKLNNQNGAFLFHLHLLKTLDDAANTELFSYHFVLLRQLLENISSFLGRGGIGFALSQIELEEDPNIVAERINSLSHKDTYKTQSNKMSEPEETMFRDILGQIISTYKFKF
;
A
#
# COMPACT_ATOMS: atom_id res chain seq x y z
N MET A 1 18.63 13.68 -12.62
CA MET A 1 18.21 12.55 -13.49
C MET A 1 19.15 11.35 -13.41
N ILE A 2 20.47 11.54 -13.41
CA ILE A 2 21.47 10.44 -13.38
C ILE A 2 21.30 9.51 -12.16
N LYS A 3 21.13 10.04 -10.95
CA LYS A 3 20.97 9.22 -9.72
C LYS A 3 19.68 8.39 -9.63
N ILE A 4 18.58 8.81 -10.27
CA ILE A 4 17.35 7.98 -10.30
C ILE A 4 17.59 6.73 -11.14
N LYS A 5 18.33 6.84 -12.24
CA LYS A 5 18.71 5.68 -13.05
C LYS A 5 19.64 4.75 -12.28
N GLU A 6 20.60 5.29 -11.53
CA GLU A 6 21.48 4.48 -10.67
C GLU A 6 20.68 3.71 -9.62
N ILE A 7 19.76 4.35 -8.90
CA ILE A 7 18.92 3.68 -7.90
C ILE A 7 17.97 2.66 -8.53
N ALA A 8 17.36 2.99 -9.67
CA ALA A 8 16.52 2.05 -10.39
C ALA A 8 17.32 0.84 -10.89
N ASN A 9 18.56 1.03 -11.33
CA ASN A 9 19.46 -0.06 -11.70
C ASN A 9 19.86 -0.89 -10.48
N GLN A 10 20.17 -0.24 -9.35
CA GLN A 10 20.45 -0.92 -8.09
C GLN A 10 19.27 -1.83 -7.71
N LEU A 11 18.03 -1.31 -7.75
CA LEU A 11 16.82 -2.10 -7.50
C LEU A 11 16.67 -3.25 -8.49
N PHE A 12 16.91 -3.01 -9.78
CA PHE A 12 16.80 -4.03 -10.82
C PHE A 12 17.74 -5.20 -10.56
N GLN A 13 18.99 -4.91 -10.16
CA GLN A 13 20.04 -5.89 -9.86
C GLN A 13 19.92 -6.57 -8.50
N LEU A 14 18.98 -6.16 -7.63
CA LEU A 14 18.78 -6.83 -6.35
C LEU A 14 18.40 -8.31 -6.56
N PRO A 15 19.03 -9.25 -5.83
CA PRO A 15 18.67 -10.66 -5.89
C PRO A 15 17.29 -10.89 -5.26
N GLN A 16 16.86 -10.04 -4.33
CA GLN A 16 15.57 -10.18 -3.66
C GLN A 16 14.40 -10.02 -4.62
N THR A 17 13.47 -10.95 -4.54
CA THR A 17 12.22 -10.93 -5.30
C THR A 17 11.26 -9.86 -4.76
N ILE A 18 11.32 -9.52 -3.47
CA ILE A 18 10.44 -8.51 -2.87
C ILE A 18 11.28 -7.31 -2.42
N SER A 19 10.87 -6.10 -2.81
CA SER A 19 11.46 -4.84 -2.36
C SER A 19 10.38 -3.94 -1.79
N LEU A 20 10.45 -3.66 -0.49
CA LEU A 20 9.54 -2.76 0.22
C LEU A 20 10.27 -1.47 0.56
N ILE A 21 9.79 -0.34 0.05
CA ILE A 21 10.50 0.93 0.09
C ILE A 21 9.61 2.01 0.71
N TYR A 22 10.00 2.53 1.87
CA TYR A 22 9.37 3.72 2.43
C TYR A 22 10.00 4.98 1.81
N ALA A 23 9.19 5.99 1.49
CA ALA A 23 9.69 7.33 1.21
C ALA A 23 8.66 8.40 1.57
N PHE A 24 9.12 9.46 2.23
CA PHE A 24 8.31 10.65 2.49
C PHE A 24 7.70 11.24 1.22
N ASN A 25 6.62 12.00 1.38
CA ASN A 25 6.02 12.78 0.30
C ASN A 25 7.08 13.65 -0.40
N SER A 26 6.90 13.81 -1.72
CA SER A 26 7.81 14.59 -2.57
C SER A 26 9.26 14.08 -2.66
N THR A 27 9.58 12.88 -2.15
CA THR A 27 10.93 12.30 -2.26
C THR A 27 11.26 11.89 -3.69
N GLY A 28 10.28 11.33 -4.42
CA GLY A 28 10.42 10.97 -5.84
C GLY A 28 10.08 9.52 -6.19
N LYS A 29 9.17 8.87 -5.45
CA LYS A 29 8.75 7.47 -5.66
C LYS A 29 8.20 7.23 -7.08
N THR A 30 7.34 8.11 -7.57
CA THR A 30 6.83 8.03 -8.95
C THR A 30 7.92 8.19 -9.99
N LYS A 31 8.92 9.06 -9.74
CA LYS A 31 10.09 9.17 -10.62
C LYS A 31 10.96 7.92 -10.60
N LEU A 32 11.03 7.22 -9.47
CA LEU A 32 11.72 5.93 -9.35
C LEU A 32 10.95 4.83 -10.12
N SER A 33 9.62 4.79 -10.03
CA SER A 33 8.76 3.90 -10.82
C SER A 33 8.99 4.06 -12.31
N VAL A 34 8.99 5.31 -12.80
CA VAL A 34 9.31 5.64 -14.20
C VAL A 34 10.76 5.28 -14.54
N GLY A 35 11.72 5.57 -13.68
CA GLY A 35 13.13 5.21 -13.89
C GLY A 35 13.33 3.69 -14.05
N TYR A 36 12.64 2.90 -13.23
CA TYR A 36 12.65 1.44 -13.31
C TYR A 36 12.00 0.92 -14.61
N LYS A 37 10.89 1.55 -15.04
CA LYS A 37 10.27 1.30 -16.35
C LYS A 37 11.22 1.54 -17.51
N GLU A 38 11.94 2.64 -17.51
CA GLU A 38 12.86 2.96 -18.61
C GLU A 38 14.05 2.00 -18.69
N ILE A 39 14.62 1.58 -17.56
CA ILE A 39 15.75 0.63 -17.53
C ILE A 39 15.30 -0.75 -18.03
N THR A 40 14.19 -1.26 -17.52
CA THR A 40 13.68 -2.58 -17.93
C THR A 40 13.27 -2.59 -19.40
N LYS A 41 12.70 -1.50 -19.90
CA LYS A 41 12.39 -1.33 -21.32
C LYS A 41 13.65 -1.29 -22.19
N ALA A 42 14.67 -0.53 -21.78
CA ALA A 42 15.93 -0.43 -22.51
C ALA A 42 16.65 -1.79 -22.60
N ASN A 43 16.66 -2.56 -21.52
CA ASN A 43 17.26 -3.89 -21.47
C ASN A 43 16.48 -4.95 -22.26
N ASN A 44 15.26 -4.64 -22.72
CA ASN A 44 14.38 -5.56 -23.44
C ASN A 44 14.04 -5.06 -24.86
N GLY A 45 15.01 -4.44 -25.53
CA GLY A 45 14.84 -3.99 -26.92
C GLY A 45 13.67 -3.02 -27.13
N GLY A 46 13.34 -2.21 -26.12
CA GLY A 46 12.25 -1.24 -26.17
C GLY A 46 10.88 -1.77 -25.74
N LYS A 47 10.75 -3.03 -25.32
CA LYS A 47 9.47 -3.63 -24.91
C LYS A 47 9.27 -3.59 -23.40
N HIS A 48 8.05 -3.26 -22.96
CA HIS A 48 7.70 -3.22 -21.54
C HIS A 48 7.70 -4.63 -20.91
N LEU A 49 8.48 -4.82 -19.85
CA LEU A 49 8.68 -6.10 -19.15
C LEU A 49 7.75 -6.33 -17.95
N GLY A 50 7.08 -5.31 -17.42
CA GLY A 50 6.30 -5.42 -16.19
C GLY A 50 5.12 -4.48 -16.12
N VAL A 51 4.35 -4.65 -15.04
CA VAL A 51 3.09 -3.96 -14.79
C VAL A 51 3.28 -2.92 -13.69
N TYR A 52 2.68 -1.74 -13.87
CA TYR A 52 2.91 -0.59 -13.01
C TYR A 52 1.58 -0.05 -12.49
N TYR A 53 1.50 0.10 -11.17
CA TYR A 53 0.51 0.93 -10.49
C TYR A 53 1.22 2.16 -9.94
N ASN A 54 0.86 3.36 -10.39
CA ASN A 54 1.39 4.63 -9.92
C ASN A 54 0.43 5.79 -10.32
N ALA A 55 0.77 7.03 -9.97
CA ALA A 55 -0.07 8.18 -10.31
C ALA A 55 -0.46 8.28 -11.81
N TYR A 56 0.44 7.92 -12.74
CA TYR A 56 0.11 7.95 -14.18
C TYR A 56 -0.89 6.87 -14.59
N SER A 57 -0.96 5.77 -13.85
CA SER A 57 -1.93 4.71 -14.10
C SER A 57 -3.29 5.06 -13.51
N GLU A 58 -3.34 5.81 -12.41
CA GLU A 58 -4.57 6.42 -11.89
C GLU A 58 -5.13 7.49 -12.84
N ASP A 59 -4.26 8.30 -13.45
CA ASP A 59 -4.64 9.33 -14.44
C ASP A 59 -5.29 8.77 -15.72
N LEU A 60 -5.31 7.44 -15.91
CA LEU A 60 -6.08 6.79 -16.96
C LEU A 60 -7.59 6.84 -16.71
N PHE A 61 -8.03 7.16 -15.49
CA PHE A 61 -9.42 7.20 -15.10
C PHE A 61 -9.85 8.64 -14.91
N VAL A 62 -10.77 9.12 -15.76
CA VAL A 62 -11.18 10.53 -15.80
C VAL A 62 -12.69 10.62 -15.73
N TRP A 63 -13.21 11.41 -14.79
CA TRP A 63 -14.65 11.60 -14.68
C TRP A 63 -15.21 12.45 -15.82
N ASP A 64 -16.21 11.91 -16.50
CA ASP A 64 -17.21 12.68 -17.24
C ASP A 64 -18.41 12.88 -16.32
N ASN A 65 -18.57 14.11 -15.82
CA ASN A 65 -19.65 14.44 -14.89
C ASN A 65 -20.99 14.65 -15.60
N ASP A 66 -21.05 14.75 -16.92
CA ASP A 66 -22.27 15.04 -17.67
C ASP A 66 -23.02 16.29 -17.18
N GLU A 67 -22.30 17.39 -16.93
CA GLU A 67 -22.87 18.66 -16.45
C GLU A 67 -24.01 19.22 -17.30
N PRO A 68 -23.98 19.14 -18.66
CA PRO A 68 -25.08 19.63 -19.51
C PRO A 68 -26.41 18.91 -19.30
N HIS A 69 -26.41 17.69 -18.76
CA HIS A 69 -27.60 16.89 -18.48
C HIS A 69 -27.76 16.62 -16.97
N PHE A 70 -27.40 17.59 -16.13
CA PHE A 70 -27.61 17.51 -14.67
C PHE A 70 -27.02 16.25 -14.02
N ASN A 71 -25.87 15.79 -14.53
CA ASN A 71 -25.15 14.61 -14.05
C ASN A 71 -25.89 13.27 -14.23
N GLU A 72 -26.94 13.20 -15.05
CA GLU A 72 -27.75 11.99 -15.25
C GLU A 72 -26.94 10.80 -15.80
N ASN A 73 -25.90 11.03 -16.60
CA ASN A 73 -25.06 9.98 -17.17
C ASN A 73 -23.60 10.05 -16.69
N ALA A 74 -23.38 10.47 -15.44
CA ALA A 74 -22.04 10.55 -14.86
C ALA A 74 -21.32 9.19 -14.95
N LYS A 75 -20.09 9.19 -15.47
CA LYS A 75 -19.31 7.98 -15.71
C LYS A 75 -17.81 8.24 -15.55
N LEU A 76 -17.07 7.20 -15.24
CA LEU A 76 -15.61 7.22 -15.17
C LEU A 76 -15.05 6.74 -16.51
N GLU A 77 -14.55 7.65 -17.33
CA GLU A 77 -13.89 7.30 -18.59
C GLU A 77 -12.54 6.64 -18.36
N VAL A 78 -12.19 5.69 -19.21
CA VAL A 78 -10.89 5.03 -19.24
C VAL A 78 -10.14 5.49 -20.47
N VAL A 79 -9.10 6.29 -20.27
CA VAL A 79 -8.23 6.78 -21.32
C VAL A 79 -7.54 5.60 -21.99
N TYR A 80 -7.68 5.51 -23.32
CA TYR A 80 -7.11 4.43 -24.10
C TYR A 80 -5.58 4.34 -23.91
N SER A 81 -5.09 3.14 -23.62
CA SER A 81 -3.67 2.90 -23.40
C SER A 81 -3.26 1.49 -23.83
N SER A 82 -1.96 1.18 -23.73
CA SER A 82 -1.46 -0.18 -23.96
C SER A 82 -1.99 -1.22 -22.96
N LEU A 83 -2.70 -0.81 -21.91
CA LEU A 83 -3.33 -1.70 -20.94
C LEU A 83 -4.65 -2.28 -21.46
N ASN A 84 -5.33 -1.59 -22.40
CA ASN A 84 -6.65 -1.96 -22.87
C ASN A 84 -6.73 -3.39 -23.44
N LYS A 85 -5.65 -3.87 -24.05
CA LYS A 85 -5.53 -5.26 -24.53
C LYS A 85 -5.63 -6.34 -23.45
N PHE A 86 -5.52 -5.96 -22.17
CA PHE A 86 -5.66 -6.86 -21.02
C PHE A 86 -7.03 -6.73 -20.33
N HIS A 87 -7.91 -5.86 -20.83
CA HIS A 87 -9.25 -5.67 -20.25
C HIS A 87 -10.18 -6.86 -20.52
N SER A 88 -9.88 -7.74 -21.48
CA SER A 88 -10.72 -8.92 -21.79
C SER A 88 -10.99 -9.78 -20.56
N LEU A 89 -9.99 -10.00 -19.70
CA LEU A 89 -10.19 -10.79 -18.50
C LEU A 89 -11.17 -10.12 -17.52
N LEU A 90 -11.13 -8.79 -17.41
CA LEU A 90 -12.05 -8.03 -16.55
C LEU A 90 -13.50 -8.12 -17.05
N LEU A 91 -13.70 -8.47 -18.32
CA LEU A 91 -15.02 -8.57 -18.95
C LEU A 91 -15.55 -10.01 -18.95
N ASP A 92 -14.65 -10.98 -19.09
CA ASP A 92 -14.99 -12.39 -19.26
C ASP A 92 -14.98 -13.17 -17.93
N THR A 93 -14.59 -12.55 -16.81
CA THR A 93 -14.51 -13.18 -15.48
C THR A 93 -14.91 -12.23 -14.35
N ASP A 94 -15.33 -12.78 -13.21
CA ASP A 94 -15.73 -12.02 -12.01
C ASP A 94 -14.53 -11.54 -11.16
N ILE A 95 -13.32 -11.51 -11.73
CA ILE A 95 -12.09 -11.26 -10.96
C ILE A 95 -12.07 -9.84 -10.35
N LEU A 96 -12.67 -8.85 -11.01
CA LEU A 96 -12.74 -7.47 -10.51
C LEU A 96 -13.68 -7.39 -9.31
N GLU A 97 -14.84 -8.04 -9.40
CA GLU A 97 -15.83 -8.20 -8.34
C GLU A 97 -15.21 -8.92 -7.14
N GLU A 98 -14.44 -9.98 -7.36
CA GLU A 98 -13.70 -10.67 -6.30
C GLU A 98 -12.72 -9.74 -5.58
N LYS A 99 -11.97 -8.88 -6.30
CA LYS A 99 -11.06 -7.91 -5.65
C LYS A 99 -11.83 -6.86 -4.87
N LEU A 100 -12.89 -6.32 -5.45
CA LEU A 100 -13.75 -5.31 -4.83
C LEU A 100 -14.47 -5.82 -3.59
N SER A 101 -14.83 -7.11 -3.55
CA SER A 101 -15.52 -7.73 -2.41
C SER A 101 -14.79 -7.52 -1.07
N LEU A 102 -13.45 -7.42 -1.09
CA LEU A 102 -12.64 -7.17 0.10
C LEU A 102 -12.97 -5.81 0.76
N TYR A 103 -13.40 -4.84 -0.04
CA TYR A 103 -13.71 -3.47 0.40
C TYR A 103 -15.19 -3.23 0.60
N HIS A 104 -16.06 -4.23 0.32
CA HIS A 104 -17.51 -4.15 0.53
C HIS A 104 -18.15 -2.87 -0.05
N PRO A 105 -17.95 -2.55 -1.34
CA PRO A 105 -18.51 -1.36 -1.94
C PRO A 105 -20.05 -1.39 -1.85
N ARG A 106 -20.66 -0.22 -1.64
CA ARG A 106 -22.12 -0.08 -1.65
C ARG A 106 -22.69 0.09 -3.06
N TYR A 107 -21.83 0.41 -4.02
CA TYR A 107 -22.19 0.54 -5.43
C TYR A 107 -21.98 -0.78 -6.18
N LYS A 108 -22.66 -0.88 -7.31
CA LYS A 108 -22.40 -1.81 -8.41
C LYS A 108 -21.88 -1.01 -9.62
N PHE A 109 -21.40 -1.71 -10.65
CA PHE A 109 -20.85 -1.06 -11.83
C PHE A 109 -21.16 -1.82 -13.13
N ILE A 110 -21.10 -1.09 -14.24
CA ILE A 110 -21.13 -1.62 -15.62
C ILE A 110 -19.87 -1.17 -16.32
N LEU A 111 -19.18 -2.12 -16.95
CA LEU A 111 -18.04 -1.87 -17.83
C LEU A 111 -18.54 -1.64 -19.26
N ASN A 112 -18.47 -0.40 -19.74
CA ASN A 112 -18.91 -0.02 -21.08
C ASN A 112 -17.75 -0.18 -22.06
N LEU A 113 -18.01 -0.85 -23.18
CA LEU A 113 -17.02 -1.08 -24.24
C LEU A 113 -17.06 0.02 -25.30
N TYR A 114 -16.09 0.00 -26.21
CA TYR A 114 -16.18 0.78 -27.45
C TYR A 114 -17.27 0.17 -28.38
N ASP A 115 -18.11 1.03 -28.96
CA ASP A 115 -19.29 0.64 -29.76
C ASP A 115 -18.97 0.10 -31.17
N ASP A 116 -17.70 -0.12 -31.50
CA ASP A 116 -17.25 -0.47 -32.85
C ASP A 116 -17.01 -1.97 -33.06
N SER A 117 -17.57 -2.82 -32.18
CA SER A 117 -17.42 -4.29 -32.20
C SER A 117 -15.98 -4.80 -32.00
N ASP A 118 -15.01 -3.91 -31.76
CA ASP A 118 -13.62 -4.26 -31.50
C ASP A 118 -13.39 -4.46 -30.00
N ARG A 119 -13.55 -5.72 -29.55
CA ARG A 119 -13.27 -6.10 -28.15
C ARG A 119 -11.82 -5.86 -27.75
N GLU A 120 -10.85 -5.76 -28.68
CA GLU A 120 -9.46 -5.47 -28.34
C GLU A 120 -9.26 -4.04 -27.83
N LYS A 121 -10.21 -3.13 -28.11
CA LYS A 121 -10.19 -1.77 -27.55
C LYS A 121 -10.54 -1.73 -26.06
N GLY A 122 -11.15 -2.79 -25.54
CA GLY A 122 -11.43 -2.96 -24.12
C GLY A 122 -12.46 -1.97 -23.58
N ILE A 123 -12.35 -1.69 -22.28
CA ILE A 123 -13.25 -0.81 -21.54
C ILE A 123 -13.02 0.66 -21.93
N LYS A 124 -14.11 1.36 -22.27
CA LYS A 124 -14.19 2.80 -22.58
C LYS A 124 -14.57 3.63 -21.36
N SER A 125 -15.53 3.16 -20.57
CA SER A 125 -15.98 3.86 -19.36
C SER A 125 -16.63 2.91 -18.36
N ILE A 126 -16.71 3.33 -17.11
CA ILE A 126 -17.41 2.63 -16.03
C ILE A 126 -18.58 3.48 -15.56
N THR A 127 -19.76 2.87 -15.48
CA THR A 127 -20.95 3.49 -14.89
C THR A 127 -21.22 2.84 -13.54
N PHE A 128 -21.37 3.66 -12.49
CA PHE A 128 -21.67 3.18 -11.13
C PHE A 128 -23.14 3.41 -10.81
N PHE A 129 -23.75 2.52 -10.03
CA PHE A 129 -25.15 2.62 -9.60
C PHE A 129 -25.37 1.86 -8.28
N VAL A 130 -26.47 2.14 -7.58
CA VAL A 130 -26.83 1.41 -6.33
C VAL A 130 -28.04 0.52 -6.55
N ASN A 131 -29.06 1.02 -7.25
CA ASN A 131 -30.29 0.29 -7.53
C ASN A 131 -30.15 -0.54 -8.81
N ASP A 132 -30.27 -1.85 -8.69
CA ASP A 132 -30.12 -2.81 -9.80
C ASP A 132 -31.26 -2.75 -10.83
N GLU A 133 -32.43 -2.24 -10.42
CA GLU A 133 -33.61 -2.13 -11.27
C GLU A 133 -33.55 -0.88 -12.15
N THR A 134 -33.20 0.28 -11.58
CA THR A 134 -33.16 1.55 -12.31
C THR A 134 -31.82 1.78 -13.01
N LYS A 135 -30.72 1.26 -12.44
CA LYS A 135 -29.34 1.48 -12.93
C LYS A 135 -28.98 2.95 -13.13
N GLU A 136 -29.59 3.83 -12.34
CA GLU A 136 -29.29 5.26 -12.36
C GLU A 136 -27.82 5.52 -12.03
N ALA A 137 -27.16 6.28 -12.90
CA ALA A 137 -25.74 6.57 -12.78
C ALA A 137 -25.46 7.45 -11.55
N ILE A 138 -24.42 7.11 -10.81
CA ILE A 138 -23.96 7.89 -9.67
C ILE A 138 -22.47 8.22 -9.77
N LYS A 139 -22.10 9.33 -9.13
CA LYS A 139 -20.70 9.65 -8.85
C LYS A 139 -20.31 9.07 -7.50
N ILE A 140 -19.36 8.13 -7.49
CA ILE A 140 -18.79 7.58 -6.25
C ILE A 140 -17.80 8.56 -5.61
N SER A 141 -17.53 8.40 -4.31
CA SER A 141 -16.58 9.25 -3.60
C SER A 141 -15.14 9.08 -4.10
N ARG A 142 -14.26 10.05 -3.80
CA ARG A 142 -12.83 9.96 -4.20
C ARG A 142 -12.10 8.76 -3.60
N GLY A 143 -12.44 8.35 -2.38
CA GLY A 143 -11.89 7.14 -1.77
C GLY A 143 -12.39 5.87 -2.47
N GLU A 144 -13.69 5.79 -2.76
CA GLU A 144 -14.27 4.68 -3.52
C GLU A 144 -13.69 4.57 -4.95
N GLU A 145 -13.47 5.70 -5.62
CA GLU A 145 -12.81 5.78 -6.92
C GLU A 145 -11.39 5.19 -6.86
N ARG A 146 -10.60 5.58 -5.86
CA ARG A 146 -9.24 5.04 -5.67
C ARG A 146 -9.23 3.55 -5.39
N ILE A 147 -10.11 3.09 -4.51
CA ILE A 147 -10.26 1.66 -4.21
C ILE A 147 -10.68 0.89 -5.46
N PHE A 148 -11.58 1.45 -6.28
CA PHE A 148 -11.97 0.84 -7.54
C PHE A 148 -10.80 0.69 -8.49
N ILE A 149 -10.03 1.77 -8.71
CA ILE A 149 -8.85 1.77 -9.57
C ILE A 149 -7.81 0.77 -9.04
N TRP A 150 -7.56 0.74 -7.73
CA TRP A 150 -6.67 -0.25 -7.12
C TRP A 150 -7.14 -1.70 -7.38
N CYS A 151 -8.43 -1.99 -7.20
CA CYS A 151 -9.00 -3.31 -7.49
C CYS A 151 -8.93 -3.67 -8.98
N PHE A 152 -9.13 -2.68 -9.87
CA PHE A 152 -8.95 -2.83 -11.30
C PHE A 152 -7.52 -3.29 -11.63
N PHE A 153 -6.51 -2.66 -11.04
CA PHE A 153 -5.11 -3.06 -11.24
C PHE A 153 -4.77 -4.39 -10.55
N LEU A 154 -5.34 -4.71 -9.39
CA LEU A 154 -5.19 -6.03 -8.77
C LEU A 154 -5.69 -7.15 -9.68
N ALA A 155 -6.86 -6.94 -10.29
CA ALA A 155 -7.41 -7.88 -11.27
C ALA A 155 -6.51 -7.99 -12.52
N LEU A 156 -5.96 -6.86 -12.99
CA LEU A 156 -4.98 -6.88 -14.08
C LEU A 156 -3.69 -7.62 -13.70
N PHE A 157 -3.18 -7.50 -12.48
CA PHE A 157 -1.99 -8.22 -12.03
C PHE A 157 -2.19 -9.74 -12.03
N ASP A 158 -3.38 -10.20 -11.65
CA ASP A 158 -3.74 -11.62 -11.64
C ASP A 158 -4.04 -12.17 -13.04
N SER A 159 -4.08 -11.32 -14.07
CA SER A 159 -4.73 -11.69 -15.31
C SER A 159 -4.10 -12.84 -16.10
N GLY A 160 -2.87 -13.23 -15.77
CA GLY A 160 -2.11 -14.28 -16.46
C GLY A 160 -1.85 -14.03 -17.95
N SER A 161 -2.51 -13.03 -18.52
CA SER A 161 -2.61 -12.67 -19.94
C SER A 161 -1.44 -11.80 -20.39
N TRP A 162 -0.63 -11.33 -19.44
CA TRP A 162 0.68 -10.80 -19.71
C TRP A 162 1.52 -11.91 -20.37
N THR A 163 1.89 -11.71 -21.63
CA THR A 163 2.86 -12.59 -22.32
C THR A 163 4.08 -12.82 -21.41
N GLU A 164 4.78 -13.95 -21.52
CA GLU A 164 5.99 -14.23 -20.72
C GLU A 164 7.00 -13.05 -20.75
N ALA A 165 7.04 -12.30 -21.87
CA ALA A 165 7.88 -11.12 -22.05
C ALA A 165 7.40 -9.83 -21.36
N GLN A 166 6.18 -9.73 -20.81
CA GLN A 166 5.64 -8.51 -20.17
C GLN A 166 5.26 -8.72 -18.70
N ASN A 167 5.67 -9.85 -18.12
CA ASN A 167 5.22 -10.31 -16.82
C ASN A 167 6.36 -10.57 -15.83
N ALA A 168 7.50 -9.88 -15.99
CA ALA A 168 8.72 -10.11 -15.20
C ALA A 168 8.63 -9.54 -13.78
N HIS A 169 7.94 -8.40 -13.62
CA HIS A 169 7.83 -7.72 -12.33
C HIS A 169 6.56 -6.88 -12.20
N PHE A 170 6.20 -6.60 -10.95
CA PHE A 170 5.21 -5.58 -10.58
C PHE A 170 5.90 -4.42 -9.86
N PHE A 171 5.51 -3.20 -10.22
CA PHE A 171 5.92 -2.00 -9.51
C PHE A 171 4.66 -1.28 -9.01
N ILE A 172 4.50 -1.20 -7.69
CA ILE A 172 3.34 -0.60 -7.03
C ILE A 172 3.83 0.63 -6.26
N ASP A 173 3.40 1.81 -6.69
CA ASP A 173 3.74 3.09 -6.06
C ASP A 173 2.52 3.71 -5.39
N ASP A 174 2.59 3.86 -4.06
CA ASP A 174 1.57 4.49 -3.23
C ASP A 174 0.15 3.93 -3.45
N PRO A 175 -0.11 2.63 -3.17
CA PRO A 175 -1.44 2.03 -3.38
C PRO A 175 -2.48 2.48 -2.34
N VAL A 176 -2.08 3.28 -1.34
CA VAL A 176 -2.96 3.85 -0.32
C VAL A 176 -2.80 5.35 -0.37
N SER A 177 -3.91 6.06 -0.35
CA SER A 177 -3.92 7.51 -0.14
C SER A 177 -4.30 7.89 1.28
N SER A 178 -4.05 9.15 1.65
CA SER A 178 -4.47 9.69 2.95
C SER A 178 -5.99 9.66 3.16
N MET A 179 -6.80 9.53 2.11
CA MET A 179 -8.26 9.40 2.22
C MET A 179 -8.71 7.96 2.49
N ASP A 180 -7.81 6.98 2.41
CA ASP A 180 -8.10 5.54 2.49
C ASP A 180 -7.58 4.90 3.79
N GLU A 181 -7.23 5.70 4.80
CA GLU A 181 -6.61 5.23 6.05
C GLU A 181 -7.43 4.13 6.75
N HIS A 182 -8.77 4.21 6.68
CA HIS A 182 -9.65 3.19 7.23
C HIS A 182 -9.51 1.81 6.56
N ASN A 183 -9.06 1.77 5.30
CA ASN A 183 -8.90 0.57 4.48
C ASN A 183 -7.45 0.06 4.42
N ILE A 184 -6.58 0.56 5.29
CA ILE A 184 -5.15 0.24 5.25
C ILE A 184 -4.86 -1.27 5.42
N PHE A 185 -5.58 -1.95 6.31
CA PHE A 185 -5.46 -3.40 6.50
C PHE A 185 -5.98 -4.19 5.32
N THR A 186 -7.09 -3.76 4.73
CA THR A 186 -7.67 -4.37 3.53
C THR A 186 -6.70 -4.23 2.35
N THR A 187 -6.07 -3.05 2.22
CA THR A 187 -5.07 -2.80 1.19
C THR A 187 -3.82 -3.65 1.43
N ALA A 188 -3.30 -3.68 2.66
CA ALA A 188 -2.20 -4.55 3.04
C ALA A 188 -2.51 -6.03 2.74
N GLU A 189 -3.75 -6.47 2.95
CA GLU A 189 -4.16 -7.83 2.59
C GLU A 189 -4.13 -8.09 1.11
N SER A 190 -4.71 -7.19 0.34
CA SER A 190 -4.80 -7.36 -1.10
C SER A 190 -3.41 -7.46 -1.72
N ILE A 191 -2.44 -6.72 -1.16
CA ILE A 191 -1.02 -6.80 -1.50
C ILE A 191 -0.40 -8.10 -1.00
N THR A 192 -0.65 -8.54 0.24
CA THR A 192 -0.18 -9.84 0.74
C THR A 192 -0.67 -10.99 -0.13
N LYS A 193 -1.95 -10.99 -0.54
CA LYS A 193 -2.52 -11.99 -1.45
C LYS A 193 -1.87 -11.97 -2.82
N LEU A 194 -1.59 -10.79 -3.37
CA LEU A 194 -0.84 -10.64 -4.62
C LEU A 194 0.58 -11.21 -4.50
N ILE A 195 1.26 -10.94 -3.39
CA ILE A 195 2.60 -11.51 -3.12
C ILE A 195 2.49 -13.03 -3.01
N ASP A 196 1.52 -13.55 -2.25
CA ASP A 196 1.30 -14.98 -2.04
C ASP A 196 1.06 -15.73 -3.36
N SER A 197 0.32 -15.13 -4.30
CA SER A 197 -0.04 -15.74 -5.60
C SER A 197 1.11 -15.72 -6.63
N THR A 198 2.02 -14.75 -6.52
CA THR A 198 3.04 -14.52 -7.56
C THR A 198 4.47 -14.83 -7.14
N TYR A 199 4.76 -14.83 -5.84
CA TYR A 199 6.08 -15.20 -5.32
C TYR A 199 6.37 -16.70 -5.48
N PRO A 200 7.60 -17.12 -5.86
CA PRO A 200 8.78 -16.30 -6.19
C PRO A 200 8.91 -16.02 -7.70
N LYS A 201 7.85 -16.23 -8.49
CA LYS A 201 7.88 -16.20 -9.96
C LYS A 201 8.08 -14.79 -10.53
N LYS A 202 7.76 -13.74 -9.76
CA LYS A 202 7.81 -12.34 -10.19
C LYS A 202 8.43 -11.46 -9.14
N LYS A 203 9.25 -10.51 -9.59
CA LYS A 203 9.79 -9.48 -8.71
C LYS A 203 8.70 -8.46 -8.38
N ILE A 204 8.57 -8.08 -7.12
CA ILE A 204 7.58 -7.13 -6.62
C ILE A 204 8.31 -5.97 -5.95
N ILE A 205 8.13 -4.78 -6.49
CA ILE A 205 8.67 -3.54 -5.92
C ILE A 205 7.48 -2.72 -5.44
N LEU A 206 7.43 -2.45 -4.14
CA LEU A 206 6.42 -1.62 -3.51
C LEU A 206 7.05 -0.39 -2.90
N THR A 207 6.60 0.79 -3.31
CA THR A 207 6.97 2.08 -2.72
C THR A 207 5.77 2.67 -2.00
N THR A 208 5.95 3.20 -0.78
CA THR A 208 4.87 3.92 -0.10
C THR A 208 5.37 5.07 0.79
N HIS A 209 4.57 6.13 0.94
CA HIS A 209 4.73 7.14 2.00
C HIS A 209 3.92 6.83 3.25
N HIS A 210 2.97 5.90 3.18
CA HIS A 210 2.08 5.63 4.28
C HIS A 210 2.78 4.73 5.30
N ILE A 211 3.10 5.29 6.47
CA ILE A 211 3.88 4.57 7.50
C ILE A 211 3.16 3.34 8.05
N GLY A 212 1.83 3.43 8.23
CA GLY A 212 0.98 2.27 8.57
C GLY A 212 1.13 1.12 7.58
N LEU A 213 0.92 1.37 6.28
CA LEU A 213 0.98 0.34 5.24
C LEU A 213 2.38 -0.28 5.19
N PHE A 214 3.42 0.57 5.18
CA PHE A 214 4.80 0.11 5.21
C PHE A 214 5.08 -0.79 6.41
N SER A 215 4.64 -0.39 7.61
CA SER A 215 4.92 -1.13 8.84
C SER A 215 4.17 -2.47 8.89
N ILE A 216 2.90 -2.50 8.47
CA ILE A 216 2.11 -3.75 8.36
C ILE A 216 2.79 -4.72 7.39
N LEU A 217 3.15 -4.25 6.19
CA LEU A 217 3.79 -5.10 5.18
C LEU A 217 5.19 -5.56 5.61
N ALA A 218 6.00 -4.65 6.18
CA ALA A 218 7.33 -4.98 6.68
C ALA A 218 7.25 -6.07 7.76
N ASP A 219 6.32 -5.93 8.70
CA ASP A 219 6.09 -6.93 9.73
C ASP A 219 5.67 -8.28 9.13
N ARG A 220 4.63 -8.31 8.29
CA ARG A 220 4.14 -9.54 7.64
C ARG A 220 5.22 -10.27 6.85
N LEU A 221 6.09 -9.53 6.16
CA LEU A 221 7.14 -10.09 5.31
C LEU A 221 8.38 -10.53 6.10
N THR A 222 8.68 -9.93 7.26
CA THR A 222 9.98 -10.12 7.94
C THR A 222 9.92 -10.66 9.37
N LYS A 223 8.78 -10.56 10.05
CA LYS A 223 8.65 -10.88 11.48
C LYS A 223 7.42 -11.71 11.85
N GLY A 224 6.31 -11.61 11.11
CA GLY A 224 5.07 -12.34 11.39
C GLY A 224 5.15 -13.86 11.19
N HIS A 225 4.06 -14.59 11.52
CA HIS A 225 4.01 -16.06 11.43
C HIS A 225 4.32 -16.63 10.04
N LYS A 226 4.00 -15.90 8.97
CA LYS A 226 4.29 -16.28 7.58
C LYS A 226 5.64 -15.76 7.07
N SER A 227 6.40 -15.02 7.89
CA SER A 227 7.63 -14.34 7.45
C SER A 227 8.72 -15.30 6.99
N SER A 228 8.77 -16.53 7.52
CA SER A 228 9.77 -17.53 7.13
C SER A 228 9.82 -17.80 5.62
N LYS A 229 8.69 -17.62 4.92
CA LYS A 229 8.60 -17.77 3.47
C LYS A 229 9.26 -16.62 2.68
N TYR A 230 9.26 -15.41 3.23
CA TYR A 230 9.58 -14.17 2.52
C TYR A 230 10.83 -13.45 3.04
N LYS A 231 11.17 -13.63 4.30
CA LYS A 231 12.13 -12.81 5.04
C LYS A 231 13.49 -12.71 4.37
N GLU A 232 14.06 -13.83 3.93
CA GLU A 232 15.37 -13.87 3.28
C GLU A 232 15.35 -13.27 1.86
N ASP A 233 14.17 -13.24 1.23
CA ASP A 233 13.96 -12.75 -0.14
C ASP A 233 13.24 -11.39 -0.19
N THR A 234 13.20 -10.70 0.96
CA THR A 234 12.62 -9.36 1.12
C THR A 234 13.70 -8.34 1.47
N ALA A 235 13.86 -7.33 0.62
CA ALA A 235 14.69 -6.17 0.91
C ALA A 235 13.82 -5.00 1.37
N ILE A 236 14.18 -4.39 2.51
CA ILE A 236 13.51 -3.20 3.06
C ILE A 236 14.41 -1.99 2.92
N PHE A 237 13.90 -0.90 2.36
CA PHE A 237 14.66 0.33 2.17
C PHE A 237 13.92 1.57 2.63
N LEU A 238 14.71 2.57 3.01
CA LEU A 238 14.30 3.97 3.06
C LEU A 238 14.83 4.69 1.82
N LEU A 239 13.94 5.30 1.06
CA LEU A 239 14.30 6.24 0.00
C LEU A 239 14.29 7.65 0.59
N GLU A 240 15.44 8.31 0.58
CA GLU A 240 15.63 9.62 1.20
C GLU A 240 16.48 10.54 0.32
N ARG A 241 16.51 11.84 0.65
CA ARG A 241 17.44 12.81 0.08
C ARG A 241 18.53 13.11 1.10
N ASN A 242 19.79 13.05 0.69
CA ASN A 242 20.90 13.47 1.53
C ASN A 242 20.93 15.01 1.69
N ALA A 243 21.85 15.52 2.51
CA ALA A 243 22.03 16.96 2.75
C ALA A 243 22.34 17.78 1.48
N LYS A 244 22.80 17.13 0.40
CA LYS A 244 23.05 17.75 -0.92
C LYS A 244 21.82 17.69 -1.84
N GLY A 245 20.67 17.23 -1.34
CA GLY A 245 19.41 17.08 -2.09
C GLY A 245 19.36 15.84 -2.99
N GLU A 246 20.34 14.95 -2.89
CA GLU A 246 20.50 13.80 -3.78
C GLU A 246 19.76 12.59 -3.25
N LEU A 247 19.05 11.90 -4.14
CA LEU A 247 18.30 10.69 -3.80
C LEU A 247 19.26 9.56 -3.41
N LYS A 248 18.93 8.81 -2.35
CA LYS A 248 19.67 7.63 -1.86
C LYS A 248 18.69 6.57 -1.40
N LEU A 249 19.01 5.31 -1.72
CA LEU A 249 18.34 4.13 -1.17
C LEU A 249 19.17 3.61 0.02
N ASN A 250 18.62 3.64 1.22
CA ASN A 250 19.30 3.29 2.45
C ASN A 250 18.71 2.01 3.06
N ASN A 251 19.57 1.10 3.53
CA ASN A 251 19.16 -0.16 4.14
C ASN A 251 19.27 -0.04 5.66
N GLN A 252 18.18 -0.33 6.37
CA GLN A 252 17.95 -0.49 7.84
C GLN A 252 18.69 0.40 8.88
N ASN A 253 19.61 1.28 8.51
CA ASN A 253 20.44 2.11 9.41
C ASN A 253 20.23 3.62 9.23
N GLY A 254 19.44 4.03 8.24
CA GLY A 254 19.06 5.43 8.07
C GLY A 254 17.57 5.56 8.31
N ALA A 255 17.17 6.23 9.39
CA ALA A 255 15.76 6.48 9.62
C ALA A 255 15.47 7.44 10.80
N PHE A 256 16.39 8.31 11.23
CA PHE A 256 16.05 9.28 12.29
C PHE A 256 14.74 10.03 11.98
N LEU A 257 14.56 10.44 10.73
CA LEU A 257 13.30 11.05 10.26
C LEU A 257 12.12 10.08 10.27
N PHE A 258 12.31 8.81 9.91
CA PHE A 258 11.25 7.79 9.97
C PHE A 258 10.81 7.54 11.42
N HIS A 259 11.75 7.48 12.37
CA HIS A 259 11.43 7.29 13.78
C HIS A 259 10.70 8.50 14.37
N LEU A 260 11.12 9.72 14.04
CA LEU A 260 10.39 10.93 14.42
C LEU A 260 8.99 10.96 13.81
N HIS A 261 8.87 10.60 12.52
CA HIS A 261 7.58 10.53 11.87
C HIS A 261 6.68 9.46 12.50
N LEU A 262 7.22 8.28 12.81
CA LEU A 262 6.51 7.21 13.53
C LEU A 262 5.95 7.71 14.86
N LEU A 263 6.80 8.36 15.67
CA LEU A 263 6.38 8.91 16.94
C LEU A 263 5.31 9.99 16.76
N LYS A 264 5.49 10.89 15.78
CA LYS A 264 4.52 11.95 15.51
C LYS A 264 3.17 11.39 15.06
N THR A 265 3.17 10.38 14.18
CA THR A 265 1.95 9.68 13.77
C THR A 265 1.24 9.03 14.95
N LEU A 266 1.97 8.38 15.86
CA LEU A 266 1.39 7.80 17.07
C LEU A 266 0.80 8.85 18.01
N ASP A 267 1.49 9.99 18.19
CA ASP A 267 1.04 11.12 19.00
C ASP A 267 -0.22 11.79 18.42
N ASP A 268 -0.25 12.06 17.12
CA ASP A 268 -1.41 12.64 16.44
C ASP A 268 -2.62 11.69 16.50
N ALA A 269 -2.39 10.39 16.30
CA ALA A 269 -3.43 9.37 16.40
C ALA A 269 -3.98 9.24 17.84
N ALA A 270 -3.09 9.30 18.85
CA ALA A 270 -3.53 9.36 20.24
C ALA A 270 -4.40 10.61 20.48
N ASN A 271 -4.12 11.77 19.88
CA ASN A 271 -4.96 12.94 20.06
C ASN A 271 -6.25 12.95 19.21
N THR A 272 -6.44 11.96 18.34
CA THR A 272 -7.60 11.87 17.42
C THR A 272 -8.27 10.51 17.52
N GLU A 273 -8.16 9.66 16.50
CA GLU A 273 -8.75 8.32 16.45
C GLU A 273 -7.68 7.24 16.42
N LEU A 274 -7.94 6.14 17.14
CA LEU A 274 -7.05 5.00 17.18
C LEU A 274 -7.61 3.80 16.40
N PHE A 275 -6.81 3.27 15.50
CA PHE A 275 -7.09 2.06 14.73
C PHE A 275 -6.12 0.94 15.10
N SER A 276 -6.52 -0.32 14.96
CA SER A 276 -5.72 -1.48 15.38
C SER A 276 -4.30 -1.49 14.78
N TYR A 277 -4.08 -0.88 13.61
CA TYR A 277 -2.75 -0.82 12.99
C TYR A 277 -1.77 0.06 13.77
N HIS A 278 -2.27 0.98 14.60
CA HIS A 278 -1.39 1.76 15.47
C HIS A 278 -0.66 0.87 16.47
N PHE A 279 -1.19 -0.32 16.85
CA PHE A 279 -0.40 -1.26 17.65
C PHE A 279 0.83 -1.79 16.89
N VAL A 280 0.74 -2.00 15.57
CA VAL A 280 1.89 -2.35 14.74
C VAL A 280 2.94 -1.23 14.78
N LEU A 281 2.49 0.02 14.69
CA LEU A 281 3.35 1.20 14.78
C LEU A 281 3.99 1.34 16.18
N LEU A 282 3.21 1.17 17.24
CA LEU A 282 3.68 1.24 18.63
C LEU A 282 4.71 0.15 18.91
N ARG A 283 4.46 -1.07 18.43
CA ARG A 283 5.42 -2.17 18.53
C ARG A 283 6.72 -1.84 17.80
N GLN A 284 6.64 -1.29 16.60
CA GLN A 284 7.81 -0.84 15.84
C GLN A 284 8.59 0.27 16.58
N LEU A 285 7.89 1.19 17.26
CA LEU A 285 8.52 2.23 18.09
C LEU A 285 9.27 1.60 19.28
N LEU A 286 8.64 0.67 20.00
CA LEU A 286 9.26 -0.03 21.13
C LEU A 286 10.48 -0.87 20.72
N GLU A 287 10.44 -1.49 19.53
CA GLU A 287 11.59 -2.19 18.97
C GLU A 287 12.75 -1.23 18.65
N ASN A 288 12.45 -0.07 18.07
CA ASN A 288 13.45 0.96 17.79
C ASN A 288 14.11 1.47 19.08
N ILE A 289 13.30 1.72 20.12
CA ILE A 289 13.79 2.12 21.45
C ILE A 289 14.71 1.03 22.03
N SER A 290 14.26 -0.22 22.03
CA SER A 290 15.06 -1.35 22.54
C SER A 290 16.39 -1.47 21.80
N SER A 291 16.36 -1.39 20.46
CA SER A 291 17.55 -1.45 19.62
C SER A 291 18.52 -0.31 19.91
N PHE A 292 18.01 0.91 20.12
CA PHE A 292 18.84 2.07 20.48
C PHE A 292 19.53 1.88 21.84
N LEU A 293 18.85 1.22 22.77
CA LEU A 293 19.38 0.87 24.09
C LEU A 293 20.24 -0.42 24.07
N GLY A 294 20.52 -0.99 22.90
CA GLY A 294 21.42 -2.13 22.73
C GLY A 294 20.82 -3.50 23.08
N ARG A 295 19.48 -3.63 23.12
CA ARG A 295 18.80 -4.93 23.32
C ARG A 295 17.70 -5.19 22.28
N GLY A 296 17.40 -6.46 22.05
CA GLY A 296 16.28 -6.87 21.21
C GLY A 296 14.97 -7.02 21.99
N GLY A 297 13.85 -6.83 21.31
CA GLY A 297 12.51 -7.15 21.80
C GLY A 297 11.84 -6.05 22.63
N ILE A 298 10.53 -5.88 22.42
CA ILE A 298 9.74 -4.79 23.01
C ILE A 298 9.66 -4.83 24.54
N GLY A 299 9.76 -6.02 25.15
CA GLY A 299 9.69 -6.19 26.60
C GLY A 299 10.77 -5.39 27.34
N PHE A 300 11.95 -5.21 26.72
CA PHE A 300 12.99 -4.39 27.31
C PHE A 300 12.64 -2.91 27.32
N ALA A 301 12.15 -2.34 26.21
CA ALA A 301 11.69 -0.96 26.19
C ALA A 301 10.54 -0.72 27.18
N LEU A 302 9.60 -1.67 27.28
CA LEU A 302 8.50 -1.62 28.25
C LEU A 302 9.00 -1.67 29.70
N SER A 303 10.10 -2.37 29.98
CA SER A 303 10.67 -2.39 31.33
C SER A 303 11.41 -1.11 31.73
N GLN A 304 11.58 -0.16 30.80
CA GLN A 304 12.21 1.14 31.08
C GLN A 304 11.21 2.26 31.38
N ILE A 305 9.91 1.98 31.23
CA ILE A 305 8.83 2.94 31.45
C ILE A 305 7.98 2.51 32.65
N GLU A 306 7.28 3.46 33.27
CA GLU A 306 6.45 3.16 34.44
C GLU A 306 5.10 2.58 33.99
N LEU A 307 4.91 1.27 34.21
CA LEU A 307 3.67 0.54 33.91
C LEU A 307 3.04 0.01 35.20
N GLU A 308 1.71 -0.01 35.25
CA GLU A 308 0.97 -0.62 36.36
C GLU A 308 1.04 -2.15 36.36
N GLU A 309 1.23 -2.74 35.18
CA GLU A 309 1.27 -4.18 34.94
C GLU A 309 2.67 -4.66 34.57
N ASP A 310 2.89 -5.98 34.69
CA ASP A 310 4.15 -6.60 34.29
C ASP A 310 4.47 -6.31 32.79
N PRO A 311 5.68 -5.80 32.47
CA PRO A 311 6.07 -5.48 31.10
C PRO A 311 5.93 -6.66 30.11
N ASN A 312 6.07 -7.91 30.56
CA ASN A 312 5.90 -9.09 29.71
C ASN A 312 4.43 -9.33 29.35
N ILE A 313 3.51 -9.13 30.30
CA ILE A 313 2.07 -9.24 30.05
C ILE A 313 1.64 -8.17 29.04
N VAL A 314 2.13 -6.95 29.22
CA VAL A 314 1.90 -5.84 28.27
C VAL A 314 2.49 -6.17 26.90
N ALA A 315 3.70 -6.73 26.84
CA ALA A 315 4.33 -7.16 25.59
C ALA A 315 3.51 -8.22 24.85
N GLU A 316 2.99 -9.23 25.53
CA GLU A 316 2.14 -10.27 24.95
C GLU A 316 0.85 -9.68 24.38
N ARG A 317 0.21 -8.75 25.09
CA ARG A 317 -0.98 -8.04 24.59
C ARG A 317 -0.67 -7.22 23.35
N ILE A 318 0.40 -6.40 23.35
CA ILE A 318 0.80 -5.61 22.17
C ILE A 318 1.07 -6.53 20.98
N ASN A 319 1.77 -7.65 21.19
CA ASN A 319 2.00 -8.62 20.13
C ASN A 319 0.69 -9.17 19.58
N SER A 320 -0.22 -9.63 20.44
CA SER A 320 -1.54 -10.13 20.04
C SER A 320 -2.34 -9.10 19.24
N LEU A 321 -2.39 -7.85 19.71
CA LEU A 321 -3.13 -6.76 19.08
C LEU A 321 -2.49 -6.30 17.76
N SER A 322 -1.16 -6.36 17.65
CA SER A 322 -0.43 -6.05 16.40
C SER A 322 -0.68 -7.07 15.31
N HIS A 323 -0.97 -8.32 15.69
CA HIS A 323 -1.24 -9.44 14.76
C HIS A 323 -2.73 -9.76 14.64
N LYS A 324 -3.61 -8.93 15.20
CA LYS A 324 -5.06 -9.13 15.14
C LYS A 324 -5.52 -9.01 13.69
N ASP A 325 -5.99 -10.12 13.11
CA ASP A 325 -6.59 -10.14 11.78
C ASP A 325 -7.95 -9.40 11.81
N THR A 326 -7.94 -8.12 11.46
CA THR A 326 -9.14 -7.27 11.51
C THR A 326 -10.14 -7.49 10.37
N TYR A 327 -9.93 -8.50 9.50
CA TYR A 327 -10.83 -8.82 8.38
C TYR A 327 -12.30 -9.03 8.74
N LYS A 328 -12.59 -9.35 10.01
CA LYS A 328 -13.93 -9.70 10.47
C LYS A 328 -14.74 -8.53 11.02
N THR A 329 -14.14 -7.38 11.28
CA THR A 329 -14.82 -6.24 11.91
C THR A 329 -14.92 -5.08 10.93
N GLN A 330 -16.15 -4.62 10.64
CA GLN A 330 -16.45 -3.48 9.76
C GLN A 330 -15.76 -2.16 10.16
N SER A 331 -15.20 -2.10 11.37
CA SER A 331 -14.38 -1.01 11.86
C SER A 331 -13.04 -1.56 12.35
N ASN A 332 -11.95 -0.97 11.85
CA ASN A 332 -10.60 -1.18 12.36
C ASN A 332 -10.32 -0.31 13.61
N LYS A 333 -11.32 0.40 14.15
CA LYS A 333 -11.18 1.26 15.33
C LYS A 333 -10.92 0.42 16.58
N MET A 334 -10.05 0.91 17.45
CA MET A 334 -9.80 0.31 18.75
C MET A 334 -11.03 0.40 19.64
N SER A 335 -11.19 -0.59 20.53
CA SER A 335 -12.15 -0.52 21.64
C SER A 335 -11.63 0.39 22.75
N GLU A 336 -12.51 0.92 23.61
CA GLU A 336 -12.13 1.82 24.72
C GLU A 336 -10.99 1.26 25.61
N PRO A 337 -10.95 -0.04 25.97
CA PRO A 337 -9.82 -0.60 26.72
C PRO A 337 -8.52 -0.63 25.92
N GLU A 338 -8.59 -0.95 24.63
CA GLU A 338 -7.43 -0.93 23.72
C GLU A 338 -6.89 0.51 23.58
N GLU A 339 -7.78 1.50 23.44
CA GLU A 339 -7.39 2.92 23.36
C GLU A 339 -6.72 3.41 24.64
N THR A 340 -7.29 3.08 25.80
CA THR A 340 -6.73 3.46 27.11
C THR A 340 -5.33 2.91 27.27
N MET A 341 -5.17 1.59 27.09
CA MET A 341 -3.87 0.92 27.16
C MET A 341 -2.85 1.55 26.20
N PHE A 342 -3.26 1.83 24.96
CA PHE A 342 -2.38 2.44 23.97
C PHE A 342 -1.89 3.83 24.40
N ARG A 343 -2.83 4.68 24.86
CA ARG A 343 -2.55 6.06 25.30
C ARG A 343 -1.63 6.08 26.51
N ASP A 344 -1.84 5.17 27.46
CA ASP A 344 -1.01 5.07 28.67
C ASP A 344 0.43 4.70 28.32
N ILE A 345 0.62 3.68 27.48
CA ILE A 345 1.96 3.25 27.04
C ILE A 345 2.66 4.37 26.27
N LEU A 346 1.96 5.01 25.32
CA LEU A 346 2.56 6.10 24.54
C LEU A 346 2.90 7.31 25.42
N GLY A 347 2.02 7.68 26.35
CA GLY A 347 2.25 8.77 27.30
C GLY A 347 3.48 8.53 28.16
N GLN A 348 3.66 7.30 28.65
CA GLN A 348 4.85 6.90 29.41
C GLN A 348 6.12 6.97 28.55
N ILE A 349 6.10 6.48 27.31
CA ILE A 349 7.22 6.62 26.38
C ILE A 349 7.61 8.08 26.18
N ILE A 350 6.63 8.96 25.90
CA ILE A 350 6.88 10.38 25.66
C ILE A 350 7.46 11.05 26.92
N SER A 351 6.93 10.73 28.11
CA SER A 351 7.40 11.26 29.38
C SER A 351 8.84 10.82 29.72
N THR A 352 9.11 9.51 29.63
CA THR A 352 10.42 8.92 29.98
C THR A 352 11.55 9.43 29.09
N TYR A 353 11.34 9.42 27.77
CA TYR A 353 12.38 9.78 26.80
C TYR A 353 12.38 11.26 26.40
N LYS A 354 11.39 12.03 26.87
CA LYS A 354 11.25 13.48 26.65
C LYS A 354 11.39 13.88 25.18
N PHE A 355 10.76 13.10 24.30
CA PHE A 355 10.80 13.39 22.88
C PHE A 355 10.22 14.77 22.59
N LYS A 356 10.89 15.51 21.69
CA LYS A 356 10.42 16.78 21.15
C LYS A 356 10.32 16.65 19.64
N PHE A 357 9.21 17.12 19.09
CA PHE A 357 8.91 17.07 17.66
C PHE A 357 9.58 18.21 16.91
#